data_AF-A0A453AVA0-F1
#
_entry.id   AF-A0A453AVA0-F1
#
_cell.length_a   1.000
_cell.length_b   1.000
_cell.length_c   1.000
_cell.angle_alpha   90.00
_cell.angle_beta   90.00
_cell.angle_gamma   90.00
#
_symmetry.space_group_name_H-M   'P 1'
#
loop_
_entity.id
_entity.type
_entity.pdbx_description
1 polymer ?
#
loop_
_entity_poly.entity_id
_entity_poly.type
_entity_poly.pdbx_seq_one_letter_code
_entity_poly.pdbx_strand_id
1 'polypeptide(L)'
;TDVEVTYHGVLLASGPAHRLCAGPRKVPRGQAVITRGHGVRVPGFVLDRLAEDMRHGVGSFDVMLTMPPTHKGNRGALVSCRARRIGDTAALQTPCDASNTDIMWA
;
A
#
# COMPACT_ATOMS: atom_id res chain seq x y z
N THR A 1 -12.82 -0.84 -1.66
CA THR A 1 -11.51 -0.49 -1.10
C THR A 1 -10.51 -1.14 -1.97
N ASP A 2 -9.61 -0.37 -2.52
CA ASP A 2 -8.66 -0.83 -3.52
C ASP A 2 -7.27 -0.44 -3.07
N VAL A 3 -6.30 -1.31 -3.33
CA VAL A 3 -4.92 -1.10 -2.95
C VAL A 3 -4.07 -1.09 -4.19
N GLU A 4 -3.24 -0.07 -4.32
CA GLU A 4 -2.25 0.08 -5.36
C GLU A 4 -0.86 0.05 -4.74
N VAL A 5 0.04 -0.68 -5.39
CA VAL A 5 1.45 -0.73 -5.01
C VAL A 5 2.27 -0.23 -6.18
N THR A 6 3.05 0.81 -5.93
CA THR A 6 3.92 1.41 -6.94
C THR A 6 5.38 1.36 -6.51
N TYR A 7 6.26 1.32 -7.50
CA TYR A 7 7.71 1.34 -7.31
C TYR A 7 8.32 2.30 -8.32
N HIS A 8 8.98 3.35 -7.83
CA HIS A 8 9.49 4.47 -8.65
C HIS A 8 8.44 4.98 -9.67
N GLY A 9 7.18 5.12 -9.22
CA GLY A 9 6.07 5.59 -10.05
C GLY A 9 5.47 4.57 -11.03
N VAL A 10 6.00 3.34 -11.09
CA VAL A 10 5.41 2.26 -11.90
C VAL A 10 4.40 1.48 -11.07
N LEU A 11 3.16 1.37 -11.56
CA LEU A 11 2.15 0.51 -10.95
C LEU A 11 2.55 -0.96 -11.10
N LEU A 12 2.82 -1.60 -9.96
CA LEU A 12 3.17 -3.02 -9.92
C LEU A 12 1.93 -3.88 -9.77
N ALA A 13 1.05 -3.51 -8.84
CA ALA A 13 -0.15 -4.26 -8.54
C ALA A 13 -1.30 -3.32 -8.18
N SER A 14 -2.51 -3.71 -8.57
CA SER A 14 -3.76 -3.12 -8.10
C SER A 14 -4.75 -4.25 -7.83
N GLY A 15 -5.60 -4.09 -6.83
CA GLY A 15 -6.67 -5.03 -6.58
C GLY A 15 -7.57 -4.63 -5.43
N PRO A 16 -8.76 -5.25 -5.36
CA PRO A 16 -9.70 -4.98 -4.28
C PRO A 16 -9.18 -5.56 -2.96
N ALA A 17 -9.09 -4.72 -1.94
CA ALA A 17 -8.89 -5.15 -0.56
C ALA A 17 -10.25 -5.49 0.07
N HIS A 18 -10.75 -6.67 -0.25
CA HIS A 18 -11.96 -7.21 0.37
C HIS A 18 -11.65 -7.53 1.84
N ARG A 19 -11.96 -6.57 2.70
CA ARG A 19 -11.65 -6.52 4.14
C ARG A 19 -10.17 -6.21 4.38
N LEU A 20 -9.90 -4.96 4.76
CA LEU A 20 -8.85 -4.73 5.75
C LEU A 20 -9.24 -5.60 6.96
N CYS A 21 -8.60 -6.76 7.13
CA CYS A 21 -8.93 -7.72 8.19
C CYS A 21 -8.73 -7.16 9.61
N ALA A 22 -8.28 -5.91 9.72
CA ALA A 22 -8.33 -5.13 10.95
C ALA A 22 -9.72 -4.47 11.05
N GLY A 23 -10.63 -5.06 11.82
CA GLY A 23 -11.76 -4.32 12.36
C GLY A 23 -11.28 -3.07 13.12
N PRO A 24 -12.16 -2.08 13.37
CA PRO A 24 -11.78 -0.84 14.02
C PRO A 24 -11.07 -1.10 15.37
N ARG A 25 -9.74 -0.97 15.32
CA ARG A 25 -8.83 -0.71 16.44
C ARG A 25 -8.88 -1.71 17.61
N LYS A 26 -8.35 -2.92 17.41
CA LYS A 26 -7.61 -3.69 18.45
C LYS A 26 -6.60 -4.67 17.84
N VAL A 27 -5.80 -4.26 16.86
CA VAL A 27 -4.60 -5.07 16.54
C VAL A 27 -3.65 -4.91 17.73
N PRO A 28 -3.27 -5.98 18.45
CA PRO A 28 -2.27 -5.88 19.50
C PRO A 28 -1.00 -5.26 18.90
N ARG A 29 -0.37 -4.31 19.62
CA ARG A 29 0.95 -3.80 19.22
C ARG A 29 1.86 -5.01 19.02
N GLY A 30 2.33 -5.25 17.80
CA GLY A 30 3.26 -6.34 17.47
C GLY A 30 2.75 -7.42 16.52
N GLN A 31 1.47 -7.43 16.10
CA GLN A 31 1.02 -8.40 15.11
C GLN A 31 1.14 -7.85 13.68
N ALA A 32 2.15 -8.34 12.95
CA ALA A 32 2.35 -8.02 11.54
C ALA A 32 1.36 -8.80 10.67
N VAL A 33 0.56 -8.11 9.86
CA VAL A 33 -0.26 -8.73 8.82
C VAL A 33 0.59 -8.80 7.56
N ILE A 34 0.81 -10.00 7.03
CA ILE A 34 1.53 -10.23 5.78
C ILE A 34 0.49 -10.46 4.68
N THR A 35 0.50 -9.59 3.67
CA THR A 35 -0.25 -9.80 2.42
C THR A 35 0.72 -10.16 1.31
N ARG A 36 0.34 -11.11 0.45
CA ARG A 36 1.15 -11.55 -0.70
C ARG A 36 0.31 -11.45 -1.97
N GLY A 37 0.82 -10.75 -2.97
CA GLY A 37 0.26 -10.76 -4.32
C GLY A 37 0.70 -12.01 -5.09
N HIS A 38 -0.19 -12.57 -5.91
CA HIS A 38 0.11 -13.64 -6.86
C HIS A 38 -0.09 -13.14 -8.29
N GLY A 39 0.79 -13.52 -9.22
CA GLY A 39 0.66 -13.15 -10.63
C GLY A 39 0.93 -11.67 -10.96
N VAL A 40 1.62 -10.95 -10.08
CA VAL A 40 2.03 -9.56 -10.30
C VAL A 40 3.01 -9.52 -11.47
N ARG A 41 2.59 -8.96 -12.61
CA ARG A 41 3.43 -8.80 -13.80
C ARG A 41 4.25 -7.52 -13.65
N VAL A 42 5.53 -7.68 -13.31
CA VAL A 42 6.50 -6.58 -13.21
C VAL A 42 7.32 -6.51 -14.50
N PRO A 43 7.42 -5.34 -15.17
CA PRO A 43 8.31 -5.19 -16.32
C PRO A 43 9.77 -5.51 -15.98
N GLY A 44 10.51 -6.15 -16.89
CA GLY A 44 11.88 -6.63 -16.62
C GLY A 44 12.82 -5.55 -16.09
N PHE A 45 12.85 -4.37 -16.72
CA PHE A 45 13.69 -3.25 -16.29
C PHE A 45 13.38 -2.79 -14.85
N VAL A 46 12.13 -2.92 -14.42
CA VAL A 46 11.72 -2.58 -13.05
C VAL A 46 12.20 -3.63 -12.07
N LEU A 47 12.13 -4.90 -12.46
CA LEU A 47 12.64 -6.02 -11.66
C LEU A 47 14.16 -5.94 -11.50
N ASP A 48 14.88 -5.60 -12.56
CA ASP A 48 16.35 -5.45 -12.53
C ASP A 48 16.77 -4.32 -11.59
N ARG A 49 16.09 -3.17 -11.68
CA ARG A 49 16.30 -2.05 -10.76
C ARG A 49 15.95 -2.41 -9.32
N LEU A 50 14.84 -3.11 -9.10
CA LEU A 50 14.48 -3.59 -7.77
C LEU A 50 15.55 -4.54 -7.23
N ALA A 51 16.08 -5.46 -8.04
CA ALA A 51 17.15 -6.36 -7.63
C ALA A 51 18.45 -5.61 -7.29
N GLU A 52 18.76 -4.54 -8.00
CA GLU A 52 19.87 -3.64 -7.66
C GLU A 52 19.62 -2.87 -6.35
N ASP A 53 18.46 -2.22 -6.20
CA ASP A 53 18.08 -1.49 -4.98
C ASP A 53 18.07 -2.42 -3.77
N MET A 54 17.62 -3.67 -3.92
CA MET A 54 17.63 -4.69 -2.88
C MET A 54 19.05 -5.10 -2.47
N ARG A 55 19.99 -5.22 -3.42
CA ARG A 55 21.40 -5.50 -3.12
C ARG A 55 22.06 -4.38 -2.33
N HIS A 56 21.67 -3.13 -2.58
CA HIS A 56 22.13 -1.96 -1.84
C HIS A 56 21.31 -1.68 -0.57
N GLY A 57 20.26 -2.47 -0.31
CA GLY A 57 19.36 -2.29 0.83
C GLY A 57 18.52 -1.01 0.77
N VAL A 58 18.35 -0.38 -0.39
CA VAL A 58 17.60 0.88 -0.57
C VAL A 58 16.21 0.66 -1.19
N GLY A 59 15.84 -0.59 -1.46
CA GLY A 59 14.52 -0.93 -2.01
C GLY A 59 13.38 -0.45 -1.11
N SER A 60 12.45 0.30 -1.69
CA SER A 60 11.27 0.82 -1.00
C SER A 60 10.06 0.88 -1.93
N PHE A 61 8.87 0.73 -1.37
CA PHE A 61 7.61 0.79 -2.12
C PHE A 61 6.72 1.93 -1.60
N ASP A 62 5.92 2.47 -2.51
CA ASP A 62 4.80 3.32 -2.16
C ASP A 62 3.52 2.48 -2.19
N VAL A 63 2.72 2.58 -1.12
CA VAL A 63 1.46 1.87 -0.99
C VAL A 63 0.34 2.89 -0.88
N MET A 64 -0.66 2.75 -1.75
CA MET A 64 -1.82 3.62 -1.78
C MET A 64 -3.09 2.81 -1.52
N LEU A 65 -3.93 3.28 -0.61
CA LEU A 65 -5.22 2.67 -0.30
C LEU A 65 -6.35 3.65 -0.59
N THR A 66 -7.29 3.23 -1.43
CA THR A 66 -8.51 3.97 -1.72
C THR A 66 -9.65 3.36 -0.93
N MET A 67 -10.18 4.11 0.04
CA MET A 67 -11.21 3.66 0.98
C MET A 67 -12.58 4.32 0.71
N PRO A 68 -13.68 3.58 0.94
CA PRO A 68 -15.02 4.08 0.74
C PRO A 68 -15.32 5.19 1.71
N PRO A 69 -16.30 6.05 1.39
CA PRO A 69 -17.00 6.77 2.43
C PRO A 69 -17.64 5.79 3.41
N THR A 70 -17.46 6.04 4.71
CA THR A 70 -18.04 5.20 5.78
C THR A 70 -19.54 5.43 5.96
N HIS A 71 -20.05 6.59 5.53
CA HIS A 71 -21.46 6.99 5.62
C HIS A 71 -21.91 7.70 4.34
N LYS A 72 -23.22 7.64 4.04
CA LYS A 72 -23.81 8.41 2.95
C LYS A 72 -23.60 9.91 3.19
N GLY A 73 -23.06 10.61 2.19
CA GLY A 73 -22.75 12.03 2.26
C GLY A 73 -21.30 12.38 2.65
N ASN A 74 -20.49 11.39 3.06
CA ASN A 74 -19.05 11.59 3.25
C ASN A 74 -18.27 11.34 1.95
N ARG A 75 -17.06 11.91 1.87
CA ARG A 75 -16.08 11.58 0.84
C ARG A 75 -15.33 10.30 1.21
N GLY A 76 -14.82 9.58 0.21
CA GLY A 76 -13.86 8.50 0.45
C GLY A 76 -12.54 9.05 0.99
N ALA A 77 -11.63 8.15 1.35
CA ALA A 77 -10.29 8.52 1.76
C ALA A 77 -9.22 7.87 0.87
N LEU A 78 -8.19 8.63 0.52
CA LEU A 78 -6.96 8.14 -0.07
C LEU A 78 -5.88 8.14 1.00
N VAL A 79 -5.28 6.98 1.26
CA VAL A 79 -4.16 6.83 2.19
C VAL A 79 -2.90 6.51 1.41
N SER A 80 -1.87 7.34 1.56
CA SER A 80 -0.59 7.23 0.86
C SER A 80 0.52 6.95 1.87
N CYS A 81 1.10 5.77 1.79
CA CYS A 81 2.23 5.31 2.59
C CYS A 81 3.47 5.27 1.71
N ARG A 82 4.30 6.31 1.74
CA ARG A 82 5.47 6.43 0.86
C ARG A 82 6.74 5.84 1.45
N ALA A 83 7.70 5.51 0.57
CA ALA A 83 9.07 5.11 0.89
C ALA A 83 9.16 3.99 1.94
N ARG A 84 8.28 2.99 1.85
CA ARG A 84 8.27 1.84 2.77
C ARG A 84 9.42 0.91 2.42
N ARG A 85 10.53 1.08 3.16
CA ARG A 85 11.75 0.29 2.97
C ARG A 85 11.49 -1.19 3.24
N ILE A 86 11.98 -2.02 2.34
CA ILE A 86 11.78 -3.47 2.39
C ILE A 86 12.64 -4.05 3.51
N GLY A 87 12.03 -4.89 4.36
CA GLY A 87 12.72 -5.49 5.51
C GLY A 87 12.90 -4.57 6.72
N ASP A 88 12.47 -3.30 6.64
CA ASP A 88 12.53 -2.36 7.75
C ASP A 88 11.17 -2.30 8.47
N THR A 89 11.06 -3.02 9.58
CA THR A 89 9.84 -3.00 10.39
C THR A 89 9.62 -1.67 11.11
N ALA A 90 10.67 -0.87 11.33
CA ALA A 90 10.54 0.45 11.93
C ALA A 90 9.90 1.43 10.94
N ALA A 91 10.18 1.27 9.64
CA ALA A 91 9.51 2.03 8.58
C ALA A 91 7.99 1.82 8.54
N LEU A 92 7.44 0.77 9.17
CA LEU A 92 5.99 0.60 9.33
C LEU A 92 5.37 1.58 10.35
N GLN A 93 6.18 2.16 11.24
CA GLN A 93 5.71 3.12 12.23
C GLN A 93 5.60 4.54 11.68
N THR A 94 6.23 4.84 10.55
CA THR A 94 6.09 6.13 9.88
C THR A 94 4.61 6.34 9.51
N PRO A 95 3.98 7.46 9.89
CA PRO A 95 2.58 7.71 9.53
C PRO A 95 2.36 7.68 8.01
N CYS A 96 1.15 7.31 7.59
CA CYS A 96 0.73 7.50 6.20
C CYS A 96 -0.05 8.80 6.08
N ASP A 97 0.03 9.44 4.91
CA ASP A 97 -0.75 10.63 4.62
C ASP A 97 -2.18 10.21 4.24
N ALA A 98 -3.19 10.92 4.77
CA ALA A 98 -4.58 10.67 4.44
C ALA A 98 -5.22 11.94 3.87
N SER A 99 -5.89 11.82 2.73
CA SER A 99 -6.65 12.91 2.11
C SER A 99 -8.05 12.44 1.72
N ASN A 100 -8.98 13.39 1.61
CA ASN A 100 -10.29 13.09 1.05
C ASN A 100 -10.17 12.82 -0.44
N THR A 101 -10.93 11.86 -0.95
CA THR A 101 -11.00 11.57 -2.39
C THR A 101 -12.43 11.67 -2.88
N ASP A 102 -12.57 12.28 -4.06
CA ASP A 102 -13.84 12.45 -4.77
C ASP A 102 -14.06 11.33 -5.80
N ILE A 103 -13.30 10.23 -5.70
CA ILE A 103 -13.54 9.04 -6.54
C ILE A 103 -14.99 8.61 -6.34
N MET A 104 -15.76 8.60 -7.42
CA MET A 104 -17.15 8.13 -7.44
C MET A 104 -17.17 6.62 -7.49
N TRP A 105 -17.90 6.02 -6.55
CA TRP A 105 -18.01 4.57 -6.44
C TRP A 105 -19.34 4.19 -7.10
N ALA A 106 -19.27 3.52 -8.26
CA ALA A 106 -20.43 3.06 -9.03
C ALA A 106 -21.04 1.79 -8.42
#